data_AF-A0A5N9BLV7-F1
#
_entry.id   AF-A0A5N9BLV7-F1
#
_cell.length_a   1.000
_cell.length_b   1.000
_cell.length_c   1.000
_cell.angle_alpha   90.00
_cell.angle_beta   90.00
_cell.angle_gamma   90.00
#
_symmetry.space_group_name_H-M   'P 1'
#
loop_
_entity.id
_entity.type
_entity.pdbx_description
1 polymer ?
#
loop_
_entity_poly.entity_id
_entity_poly.type
_entity_poly.pdbx_seq_one_letter_code
_entity_poly.pdbx_strand_id
1 'polypeptide(L)'
;MARPRQPLVDPLDAFCKDTKAYLAGPLGEPLSNLNFAAKDIFDVAGHVTGGGNPDWKATHPPAERNAWIVQTLVSAGATMVGKTHTDELTRGILGENAHYGTPINSKALGRVPGGSSSGSAAAVAGRLVDFALGSDTGGSVRIPASFCGLYGLRPTHGRIPLEGILMQAPSYDTIGWFTRDAETYAKVAETVFQSTIPDASPSRLIIAEDAFEEADEDVSEALMSVAEKLAAMAGSSTTLRLSTNGLTEWAVQQNVLQSVEAWDSVKDWIDQVNPRFSFWVSERYNLAISLTETQTSEATVLRDKVRARMDEVFAGGGFVCLPTAVVPAPLRGLPASAKKDVQGRLSRLTCIAGTTGRPQLSMPLAEVNGLPVGISIMGDHGSDEELIGFARRVEAELAD
;
A
#
# COMPACT_ATOMS: atom_id res chain seq x y z
N MET A 1 15.14 -0.54 -31.31
CA MET A 1 14.73 -1.96 -31.33
C MET A 1 14.35 -2.35 -29.92
N ALA A 2 13.19 -2.98 -29.69
CA ALA A 2 12.78 -3.41 -28.35
C ALA A 2 13.67 -4.57 -27.85
N ARG A 3 13.93 -4.66 -26.54
CA ARG A 3 14.68 -5.80 -25.98
C ARG A 3 13.88 -7.10 -26.17
N PRO A 4 14.53 -8.23 -26.49
CA PRO A 4 13.86 -9.52 -26.51
C PRO A 4 13.31 -9.85 -25.12
N ARG A 5 12.06 -10.32 -25.05
CA ARG A 5 11.41 -10.73 -23.79
C ARG A 5 12.20 -11.87 -23.16
N GLN A 6 12.72 -11.65 -21.96
CA GLN A 6 13.33 -12.71 -21.17
C GLN A 6 12.26 -13.57 -20.49
N PRO A 7 12.45 -14.90 -20.39
CA PRO A 7 11.58 -15.73 -19.56
C PRO A 7 11.65 -15.30 -18.09
N LEU A 8 10.49 -15.06 -17.47
CA LEU A 8 10.40 -14.79 -16.04
C LEU A 8 10.39 -16.10 -15.28
N VAL A 9 11.38 -16.30 -14.42
CA VAL A 9 11.41 -17.42 -13.46
C VAL A 9 10.86 -16.88 -12.14
N ASP A 10 9.74 -17.43 -11.68
CA ASP A 10 9.06 -17.00 -10.45
C ASP A 10 9.08 -18.10 -9.39
N PRO A 11 10.15 -18.18 -8.56
CA PRO A 11 10.23 -19.13 -7.46
C PRO A 11 9.38 -18.72 -6.25
N LEU A 12 8.77 -17.52 -6.27
CA LEU A 12 8.06 -16.94 -5.13
C LEU A 12 6.54 -17.01 -5.28
N ASP A 13 6.04 -17.50 -6.41
CA ASP A 13 4.62 -17.50 -6.73
C ASP A 13 4.03 -16.08 -6.62
N ALA A 14 4.77 -15.08 -7.10
CA ALA A 14 4.40 -13.67 -7.04
C ALA A 14 3.51 -13.25 -8.22
N PHE A 15 3.58 -13.95 -9.35
CA PHE A 15 2.95 -13.57 -10.61
C PHE A 15 1.76 -14.45 -10.98
N CYS A 16 0.71 -13.81 -11.53
CA CYS A 16 -0.44 -14.52 -12.08
C CYS A 16 -0.01 -15.38 -13.28
N LYS A 17 -0.26 -16.70 -13.20
CA LYS A 17 0.15 -17.69 -14.21
C LYS A 17 -0.78 -17.79 -15.41
N ASP A 18 -1.95 -17.18 -15.31
CA ASP A 18 -3.08 -17.27 -16.24
C ASP A 18 -3.22 -15.99 -17.09
N THR A 19 -2.13 -15.24 -17.25
CA THR A 19 -2.01 -14.10 -18.14
C THR A 19 -0.60 -14.01 -18.71
N LYS A 20 -0.49 -13.51 -19.95
CA LYS A 20 0.79 -13.29 -20.62
C LYS A 20 1.16 -11.81 -20.75
N ALA A 21 0.42 -10.94 -20.04
CA ALA A 21 0.56 -9.49 -20.09
C ALA A 21 2.02 -9.07 -19.94
N TYR A 22 2.47 -8.29 -20.90
CA TYR A 22 3.85 -7.83 -21.00
C TYR A 22 3.85 -6.57 -21.86
N LEU A 23 4.55 -5.53 -21.41
CA LEU A 23 4.66 -4.27 -22.14
C LEU A 23 6.14 -3.86 -22.15
N ALA A 24 6.75 -3.84 -23.34
CA ALA A 24 8.11 -3.37 -23.49
C ALA A 24 8.14 -1.83 -23.55
N GLY A 25 8.94 -1.22 -22.68
CA GLY A 25 9.23 0.20 -22.78
C GLY A 25 10.19 0.51 -23.95
N PRO A 26 10.11 1.71 -24.55
CA PRO A 26 11.08 2.18 -25.53
C PRO A 26 12.47 2.37 -24.87
N LEU A 27 13.51 2.31 -25.69
CA LEU A 27 14.88 2.58 -25.25
C LEU A 27 15.19 4.08 -25.31
N GLY A 28 16.06 4.56 -24.42
CA GLY A 28 16.54 5.95 -24.40
C GLY A 28 15.74 6.87 -23.47
N GLU A 29 14.66 6.37 -22.88
CA GLU A 29 13.85 7.05 -21.88
C GLU A 29 14.39 6.88 -20.44
N PRO A 30 13.97 7.72 -19.48
CA PRO A 30 14.53 7.75 -18.12
C PRO A 30 14.49 6.41 -17.36
N LEU A 31 13.46 5.59 -17.58
CA LEU A 31 13.26 4.31 -16.91
C LEU A 31 13.62 3.11 -17.79
N SER A 32 14.31 3.33 -18.92
CA SER A 32 14.64 2.28 -19.91
C SER A 32 15.27 1.02 -19.33
N ASN A 33 15.98 1.13 -18.20
CA ASN A 33 16.72 0.04 -17.56
C ASN A 33 15.97 -0.65 -16.43
N LEU A 34 14.73 -0.25 -16.13
CA LEU A 34 13.95 -0.81 -15.04
C LEU A 34 12.87 -1.76 -15.56
N ASN A 35 12.76 -2.90 -14.89
CA ASN A 35 11.66 -3.84 -15.03
C ASN A 35 10.67 -3.65 -13.90
N PHE A 36 9.38 -3.74 -14.20
CA PHE A 36 8.35 -3.65 -13.18
C PHE A 36 7.25 -4.69 -13.34
N ALA A 37 6.51 -4.91 -12.25
CA ALA A 37 5.29 -5.69 -12.26
C ALA A 37 4.09 -4.80 -11.89
N ALA A 38 2.89 -5.18 -12.34
CA ALA A 38 1.68 -4.48 -11.97
C ALA A 38 0.71 -5.44 -11.29
N LYS A 39 0.21 -5.08 -10.09
CA LYS A 39 -0.84 -5.82 -9.39
C LYS A 39 -2.01 -6.16 -10.34
N ASP A 40 -2.66 -7.28 -10.12
CA ASP A 40 -3.78 -7.75 -10.95
C ASP A 40 -5.10 -6.99 -10.71
N ILE A 41 -4.98 -5.67 -10.58
CA ILE A 41 -6.07 -4.68 -10.56
C ILE A 41 -5.83 -3.56 -11.59
N PHE A 42 -4.65 -3.50 -12.19
CA PHE A 42 -4.30 -2.50 -13.21
C PHE A 42 -4.63 -3.05 -14.60
N ASP A 43 -5.41 -2.32 -15.39
CA ASP A 43 -5.71 -2.70 -16.76
C ASP A 43 -4.45 -2.73 -17.64
N VAL A 44 -4.40 -3.75 -18.50
CA VAL A 44 -3.42 -3.89 -19.57
C VAL A 44 -4.18 -4.24 -20.83
N ALA A 45 -3.99 -3.46 -21.89
CA ALA A 45 -4.74 -3.59 -23.13
C ALA A 45 -4.63 -5.02 -23.69
N GLY A 46 -5.77 -5.63 -24.02
CA GLY A 46 -5.87 -7.00 -24.53
C GLY A 46 -5.80 -8.09 -23.46
N HIS A 47 -5.72 -7.74 -22.17
CA HIS A 47 -5.70 -8.68 -21.05
C HIS A 47 -6.86 -8.41 -20.08
N VAL A 48 -7.40 -9.46 -19.48
CA VAL A 48 -8.42 -9.34 -18.42
C VAL A 48 -7.72 -9.03 -17.09
N THR A 49 -8.19 -7.99 -16.40
CA THR A 49 -7.83 -7.67 -15.02
C THR A 49 -8.58 -8.59 -14.07
N GLY A 50 -7.85 -9.51 -13.40
CA GLY A 50 -8.48 -10.63 -12.70
C GLY A 50 -8.95 -10.33 -11.28
N GLY A 51 -8.45 -9.28 -10.64
CA GLY A 51 -8.85 -8.90 -9.28
C GLY A 51 -8.58 -9.99 -8.23
N GLY A 52 -7.73 -10.98 -8.53
CA GLY A 52 -7.54 -12.13 -7.64
C GLY A 52 -8.81 -12.95 -7.40
N ASN A 53 -9.83 -12.89 -8.27
CA ASN A 53 -11.02 -13.73 -8.19
C ASN A 53 -11.29 -14.41 -9.57
N PRO A 54 -11.41 -15.75 -9.65
CA PRO A 54 -11.59 -16.45 -10.92
C PRO A 54 -12.93 -16.16 -11.59
N ASP A 55 -13.99 -15.93 -10.81
CA ASP A 55 -15.33 -15.65 -11.35
C ASP A 55 -15.37 -14.21 -11.89
N TRP A 56 -14.72 -13.26 -11.22
CA TRP A 56 -14.53 -11.89 -11.73
C TRP A 56 -13.84 -11.93 -13.08
N LYS A 57 -12.71 -12.63 -13.15
CA LYS A 57 -11.95 -12.78 -14.39
C LYS A 57 -12.74 -13.46 -15.51
N ALA A 58 -13.58 -14.45 -15.18
CA ALA A 58 -14.38 -15.17 -16.18
C ALA A 58 -15.50 -14.32 -16.79
N THR A 59 -15.99 -13.31 -16.07
CA THR A 59 -17.13 -12.49 -16.51
C THR A 59 -16.75 -11.11 -17.05
N HIS A 60 -15.49 -10.70 -16.93
CA HIS A 60 -15.02 -9.39 -17.41
C HIS A 60 -14.25 -9.52 -18.73
N PRO A 61 -14.48 -8.60 -19.69
CA PRO A 61 -13.75 -8.61 -20.96
C PRO A 61 -12.29 -8.17 -20.76
N PRO A 62 -11.40 -8.47 -21.72
CA PRO A 62 -10.08 -7.87 -21.76
C PRO A 62 -10.17 -6.34 -21.84
N ALA A 63 -9.26 -5.65 -21.16
CA ALA A 63 -9.24 -4.18 -21.16
C ALA A 63 -8.91 -3.63 -22.56
N GLU A 64 -9.58 -2.54 -22.94
CA GLU A 64 -9.34 -1.87 -24.23
C GLU A 64 -8.07 -1.01 -24.21
N ARG A 65 -7.69 -0.51 -23.03
CA ARG A 65 -6.55 0.38 -22.82
C ARG A 65 -5.77 -0.02 -21.57
N ASN A 66 -4.51 0.40 -21.52
CA ASN A 66 -3.71 0.30 -20.30
C ASN A 66 -4.24 1.27 -19.25
N ALA A 67 -4.09 0.91 -17.97
CA ALA A 67 -4.23 1.85 -16.86
C ALA A 67 -3.30 3.05 -17.05
N TRP A 68 -3.73 4.24 -16.61
CA TRP A 68 -2.95 5.47 -16.83
C TRP A 68 -1.50 5.32 -16.35
N ILE A 69 -1.30 4.88 -15.11
CA ILE A 69 0.05 4.75 -14.54
C ILE A 69 0.90 3.69 -15.25
N VAL A 70 0.28 2.60 -15.72
CA VAL A 70 0.98 1.55 -16.47
C VAL A 70 1.49 2.14 -17.79
N GLN A 71 0.64 2.89 -18.50
CA GLN A 71 1.03 3.56 -19.73
C GLN A 71 2.11 4.61 -19.49
N THR A 72 1.99 5.43 -18.44
CA THR A 72 2.98 6.46 -18.08
C THR A 72 4.37 5.85 -17.89
N LEU A 73 4.47 4.76 -17.12
CA LEU A 73 5.74 4.09 -16.84
C LEU A 73 6.32 3.40 -18.08
N VAL A 74 5.48 2.74 -18.87
CA VAL A 74 5.92 2.10 -20.12
C VAL A 74 6.39 3.14 -21.13
N SER A 75 5.67 4.26 -21.27
CA SER A 75 6.10 5.36 -22.14
C SER A 75 7.44 5.97 -21.71
N ALA A 76 7.75 5.96 -20.41
CA ALA A 76 9.02 6.40 -19.85
C ALA A 76 10.15 5.33 -19.91
N GLY A 77 9.93 4.22 -20.62
CA GLY A 77 10.95 3.20 -20.88
C GLY A 77 10.93 1.98 -19.96
N ALA A 78 10.13 1.99 -18.88
CA ALA A 78 10.07 0.84 -17.99
C ALA A 78 9.41 -0.36 -18.69
N THR A 79 9.92 -1.57 -18.46
CA THR A 79 9.35 -2.79 -19.04
C THR A 79 8.47 -3.51 -18.02
N MET A 80 7.18 -3.68 -18.32
CA MET A 80 6.27 -4.46 -17.49
C MET A 80 6.43 -5.95 -17.80
N VAL A 81 6.92 -6.74 -16.83
CA VAL A 81 7.22 -8.16 -17.04
C VAL A 81 6.04 -9.09 -16.76
N GLY A 82 5.02 -8.63 -16.03
CA GLY A 82 3.84 -9.43 -15.71
C GLY A 82 2.87 -8.79 -14.73
N LYS A 83 1.78 -9.52 -14.48
CA LYS A 83 0.77 -9.20 -13.46
C LYS A 83 1.08 -9.93 -12.16
N THR A 84 0.99 -9.24 -11.03
CA THR A 84 1.25 -9.83 -9.69
C THR A 84 -0.03 -10.14 -8.94
N HIS A 85 0.03 -11.16 -8.08
CA HIS A 85 -1.08 -11.56 -7.23
C HIS A 85 -1.57 -10.42 -6.33
N THR A 86 -2.88 -10.48 -6.04
CA THR A 86 -3.58 -9.59 -5.12
C THR A 86 -4.46 -10.39 -4.16
N ASP A 87 -4.72 -9.85 -2.97
CA ASP A 87 -5.86 -10.32 -2.17
C ASP A 87 -7.14 -10.17 -3.01
N GLU A 88 -8.06 -11.11 -2.83
CA GLU A 88 -9.31 -11.22 -3.58
C GLU A 88 -10.10 -9.90 -3.54
N LEU A 89 -10.28 -9.30 -4.73
CA LEU A 89 -10.92 -8.00 -4.97
C LEU A 89 -10.42 -6.90 -4.03
N THR A 90 -9.12 -6.97 -3.69
CA THR A 90 -8.43 -6.10 -2.72
C THR A 90 -9.02 -6.10 -1.30
N ARG A 91 -9.97 -7.00 -0.99
CA ARG A 91 -10.66 -7.12 0.32
C ARG A 91 -9.84 -7.91 1.35
N GLY A 92 -8.56 -7.59 1.47
CA GLY A 92 -7.63 -8.19 2.44
C GLY A 92 -6.37 -7.35 2.65
N ILE A 93 -5.60 -7.69 3.69
CA ILE A 93 -4.40 -6.95 4.09
C ILE A 93 -3.20 -7.87 4.38
N LEU A 94 -3.37 -9.19 4.30
CA LEU A 94 -2.33 -10.14 4.67
C LEU A 94 -1.67 -10.82 3.47
N GLY A 95 -2.24 -10.80 2.26
CA GLY A 95 -1.62 -11.52 1.14
C GLY A 95 -2.13 -12.94 0.95
N GLU A 96 -3.26 -13.27 1.56
CA GLU A 96 -3.87 -14.60 1.48
C GLU A 96 -5.04 -14.59 0.51
N ASN A 97 -4.91 -15.35 -0.59
CA ASN A 97 -5.95 -15.53 -1.58
C ASN A 97 -6.37 -17.01 -1.64
N ALA A 98 -7.65 -17.29 -1.42
CA ALA A 98 -8.17 -18.66 -1.39
C ALA A 98 -8.14 -19.37 -2.75
N HIS A 99 -8.12 -18.60 -3.85
CA HIS A 99 -8.17 -19.14 -5.21
C HIS A 99 -6.79 -19.35 -5.80
N TYR A 100 -5.87 -18.42 -5.53
CA TYR A 100 -4.56 -18.38 -6.17
C TYR A 100 -3.39 -18.65 -5.22
N GLY A 101 -3.63 -18.75 -3.90
CA GLY A 101 -2.59 -18.98 -2.91
C GLY A 101 -1.97 -17.68 -2.37
N THR A 102 -0.79 -17.82 -1.76
CA THR A 102 -0.07 -16.72 -1.11
C THR A 102 1.36 -16.70 -1.62
N PRO A 103 1.82 -15.57 -2.19
CA PRO A 103 3.23 -15.39 -2.56
C PRO A 103 4.16 -15.59 -1.37
N ILE A 104 5.36 -16.10 -1.64
CA ILE A 104 6.39 -16.33 -0.62
C ILE A 104 7.04 -15.01 -0.24
N ASN A 105 6.99 -14.66 1.04
CA ASN A 105 7.77 -13.56 1.60
C ASN A 105 9.24 -14.00 1.76
N SER A 106 10.11 -13.56 0.85
CA SER A 106 11.55 -13.90 0.86
C SER A 106 12.32 -13.29 2.04
N LYS A 107 11.76 -12.29 2.73
CA LYS A 107 12.33 -11.69 3.95
C LYS A 107 11.80 -12.31 5.24
N ALA A 108 10.77 -13.15 5.15
CA ALA A 108 10.13 -13.77 6.30
C ALA A 108 9.53 -15.13 5.89
N LEU A 109 10.37 -16.16 5.74
CA LEU A 109 9.91 -17.47 5.25
C LEU A 109 8.80 -18.05 6.15
N GLY A 110 7.77 -18.61 5.52
CA GLY A 110 6.58 -19.16 6.20
C GLY A 110 5.59 -18.09 6.72
N ARG A 111 5.93 -16.80 6.59
CA ARG A 111 5.09 -15.67 6.97
C ARG A 111 4.47 -15.02 5.74
N VAL A 112 3.43 -14.23 5.97
CA VAL A 112 2.70 -13.59 4.90
C VAL A 112 3.48 -12.38 4.33
N PRO A 113 3.35 -12.07 3.02
CA PRO A 113 3.99 -10.89 2.43
C PRO A 113 3.23 -9.58 2.77
N GLY A 114 2.05 -9.67 3.36
CA GLY A 114 1.12 -8.55 3.47
C GLY A 114 0.31 -8.39 2.19
N GLY A 115 -0.73 -7.57 2.25
CA GLY A 115 -1.69 -7.41 1.16
C GLY A 115 -2.36 -6.04 1.21
N SER A 116 -3.23 -5.72 0.25
CA SER A 116 -3.63 -6.59 -0.85
C SER A 116 -2.62 -6.68 -2.00
N SER A 117 -1.54 -5.89 -1.99
CA SER A 117 -0.51 -5.88 -3.06
C SER A 117 0.59 -6.94 -2.85
N SER A 118 0.18 -8.18 -2.53
CA SER A 118 1.06 -9.24 -2.04
C SER A 118 2.11 -9.71 -3.03
N GLY A 119 1.71 -9.98 -4.27
CA GLY A 119 2.64 -10.40 -5.32
C GLY A 119 3.62 -9.28 -5.68
N SER A 120 3.17 -8.02 -5.67
CA SER A 120 4.03 -6.86 -5.97
C SER A 120 5.17 -6.74 -4.96
N ALA A 121 4.87 -6.82 -3.67
CA ALA A 121 5.91 -6.77 -2.63
C ALA A 121 6.83 -8.00 -2.67
N ALA A 122 6.27 -9.20 -2.81
CA ALA A 122 7.06 -10.43 -2.93
C ALA A 122 8.03 -10.40 -4.13
N ALA A 123 7.57 -9.91 -5.29
CA ALA A 123 8.40 -9.79 -6.50
C ALA A 123 9.57 -8.82 -6.32
N VAL A 124 9.34 -7.66 -5.69
CA VAL A 124 10.38 -6.65 -5.46
C VAL A 124 11.37 -7.11 -4.39
N ALA A 125 10.89 -7.64 -3.26
CA ALA A 125 11.74 -8.18 -2.20
C ALA A 125 12.57 -9.37 -2.70
N GLY A 126 11.99 -10.19 -3.57
CA GLY A 126 12.62 -11.31 -4.26
C GLY A 126 13.56 -10.94 -5.40
N ARG A 127 13.72 -9.65 -5.73
CA ARG A 127 14.53 -9.16 -6.85
C ARG A 127 14.12 -9.74 -8.22
N LEU A 128 12.84 -10.06 -8.40
CA LEU A 128 12.29 -10.49 -9.69
C LEU A 128 12.01 -9.30 -10.61
N VAL A 129 11.83 -8.11 -10.02
CA VAL A 129 11.66 -6.81 -10.71
C VAL A 129 12.32 -5.69 -9.90
N ASP A 130 12.54 -4.54 -10.52
CA ASP A 130 13.15 -3.37 -9.87
C ASP A 130 12.15 -2.62 -9.00
N PHE A 131 10.91 -2.50 -9.47
CA PHE A 131 9.79 -1.96 -8.71
C PHE A 131 8.48 -2.66 -9.08
N ALA A 132 7.42 -2.48 -8.29
CA ALA A 132 6.11 -3.01 -8.65
C ALA A 132 4.98 -2.11 -8.18
N LEU A 133 3.94 -1.97 -9.01
CA LEU A 133 2.75 -1.20 -8.69
C LEU A 133 1.84 -1.94 -7.71
N GLY A 134 1.23 -1.20 -6.80
CA GLY A 134 0.18 -1.64 -5.89
C GLY A 134 -0.88 -0.56 -5.70
N SER A 135 -1.88 -0.85 -4.88
CA SER A 135 -2.87 0.14 -4.43
C SER A 135 -2.94 0.15 -2.92
N ASP A 136 -3.26 1.31 -2.34
CA ASP A 136 -3.42 1.50 -0.90
C ASP A 136 -4.79 2.14 -0.61
N THR A 137 -5.73 1.30 -0.18
CA THR A 137 -7.07 1.72 0.30
C THR A 137 -7.11 1.76 1.83
N GLY A 138 -6.62 0.70 2.47
CA GLY A 138 -6.55 0.56 3.93
C GLY A 138 -5.15 0.23 4.45
N GLY A 139 -4.10 0.50 3.67
CA GLY A 139 -2.71 0.11 3.99
C GLY A 139 -2.06 -0.85 2.98
N SER A 140 -2.70 -1.09 1.84
CA SER A 140 -2.31 -2.16 0.90
C SER A 140 -1.01 -1.92 0.11
N VAL A 141 -0.34 -0.79 0.30
CA VAL A 141 1.07 -0.59 -0.05
C VAL A 141 1.92 -0.57 1.22
N ARG A 142 1.52 0.18 2.23
CA ARG A 142 2.32 0.38 3.46
C ARG A 142 2.56 -0.92 4.24
N ILE A 143 1.54 -1.75 4.45
CA ILE A 143 1.66 -3.02 5.19
C ILE A 143 2.60 -4.01 4.49
N PRO A 144 2.39 -4.36 3.21
CA PRO A 144 3.32 -5.25 2.52
C PRO A 144 4.74 -4.65 2.39
N ALA A 145 4.89 -3.32 2.33
CA ALA A 145 6.20 -2.69 2.34
C ALA A 145 6.94 -2.95 3.66
N SER A 146 6.26 -2.75 4.79
CA SER A 146 6.76 -3.08 6.13
C SER A 146 7.14 -4.57 6.25
N PHE A 147 6.22 -5.48 5.89
CA PHE A 147 6.43 -6.92 6.05
C PHE A 147 7.50 -7.52 5.13
N CYS A 148 7.75 -6.90 3.97
CA CYS A 148 8.74 -7.35 3.01
C CYS A 148 10.03 -6.53 3.03
N GLY A 149 10.19 -5.59 3.96
CA GLY A 149 11.38 -4.74 4.07
C GLY A 149 11.63 -3.89 2.82
N LEU A 150 10.62 -3.13 2.39
CA LEU A 150 10.63 -2.30 1.19
C LEU A 150 10.21 -0.86 1.50
N TYR A 151 10.53 0.05 0.59
CA TYR A 151 9.89 1.37 0.54
C TYR A 151 8.50 1.25 -0.08
N GLY A 152 7.53 2.01 0.44
CA GLY A 152 6.18 2.05 -0.12
C GLY A 152 5.38 3.27 0.32
N LEU A 153 4.92 4.07 -0.65
CA LEU A 153 4.13 5.29 -0.43
C LEU A 153 2.64 5.04 -0.69
N ARG A 154 1.80 5.44 0.26
CA ARG A 154 0.46 5.93 -0.06
C ARG A 154 0.60 7.41 -0.41
N PRO A 155 0.36 7.86 -1.64
CA PRO A 155 0.47 9.28 -1.98
C PRO A 155 -0.72 10.07 -1.44
N THR A 156 -0.68 11.39 -1.58
CA THR A 156 -1.83 12.26 -1.39
C THR A 156 -2.99 11.73 -2.23
N HIS A 157 -4.17 11.62 -1.63
CA HIS A 157 -5.36 11.14 -2.35
C HIS A 157 -5.67 12.05 -3.53
N GLY A 158 -5.93 11.45 -4.70
CA GLY A 158 -6.12 12.17 -5.96
C GLY A 158 -4.84 12.63 -6.67
N ARG A 159 -3.63 12.41 -6.11
CA ARG A 159 -2.36 12.78 -6.77
C ARG A 159 -2.11 11.99 -8.05
N ILE A 160 -2.50 10.71 -8.06
CA ILE A 160 -2.35 9.81 -9.21
C ILE A 160 -3.74 9.47 -9.74
N PRO A 161 -4.00 9.66 -11.05
CA PRO A 161 -5.25 9.26 -11.68
C PRO A 161 -5.51 7.74 -11.57
N LEU A 162 -6.78 7.37 -11.34
CA LEU A 162 -7.21 5.99 -11.08
C LEU A 162 -7.84 5.30 -12.31
N GLU A 163 -7.63 5.83 -13.52
CA GLU A 163 -8.20 5.25 -14.73
C GLU A 163 -7.58 3.88 -15.05
N GLY A 164 -8.47 2.92 -15.35
CA GLY A 164 -8.10 1.54 -15.67
C GLY A 164 -7.67 0.74 -14.44
N ILE A 165 -8.31 1.00 -13.29
CA ILE A 165 -8.06 0.28 -12.04
C ILE A 165 -9.35 -0.39 -11.59
N LEU A 166 -9.27 -1.63 -11.10
CA LEU A 166 -10.33 -2.24 -10.31
C LEU A 166 -10.42 -1.52 -8.96
N MET A 167 -11.50 -0.75 -8.79
CA MET A 167 -11.74 0.11 -7.64
C MET A 167 -12.31 -0.65 -6.45
N GLN A 168 -11.90 -0.26 -5.25
CA GLN A 168 -12.46 -0.77 -4.00
C GLN A 168 -13.27 0.31 -3.29
N ALA A 169 -12.64 1.40 -2.91
CA ALA A 169 -13.31 2.50 -2.21
C ALA A 169 -12.73 3.81 -2.75
N PRO A 170 -13.33 4.40 -3.81
CA PRO A 170 -12.76 5.54 -4.52
C PRO A 170 -12.36 6.72 -3.63
N SER A 171 -13.04 6.96 -2.50
CA SER A 171 -12.68 8.05 -1.58
C SER A 171 -11.43 7.77 -0.73
N TYR A 172 -10.88 6.56 -0.83
CA TYR A 172 -9.69 6.09 -0.13
C TYR A 172 -8.60 5.56 -1.07
N ASP A 173 -8.98 5.03 -2.22
CA ASP A 173 -8.08 4.38 -3.17
C ASP A 173 -6.95 5.32 -3.62
N THR A 174 -5.73 4.81 -3.53
CA THR A 174 -4.52 5.46 -4.07
C THR A 174 -3.65 4.41 -4.74
N ILE A 175 -2.81 4.86 -5.66
CA ILE A 175 -1.81 4.01 -6.31
C ILE A 175 -0.47 4.28 -5.65
N GLY A 176 0.28 3.22 -5.34
CA GLY A 176 1.65 3.31 -4.87
C GLY A 176 2.51 2.26 -5.53
N TRP A 177 3.79 2.22 -5.17
CA TRP A 177 4.70 1.18 -5.66
C TRP A 177 5.68 0.78 -4.57
N PHE A 178 6.42 -0.28 -4.85
CA PHE A 178 7.46 -0.81 -3.98
C PHE A 178 8.82 -0.71 -4.65
N THR A 179 9.83 -0.31 -3.90
CA THR A 179 11.25 -0.42 -4.29
C THR A 179 12.07 -0.93 -3.11
N ARG A 180 13.30 -1.36 -3.40
CA ARG A 180 14.27 -1.77 -2.35
C ARG A 180 15.10 -0.61 -1.83
N ASP A 181 15.15 0.49 -2.57
CA ASP A 181 15.97 1.67 -2.28
C ASP A 181 15.21 2.95 -2.62
N ALA A 182 15.51 4.01 -1.89
CA ALA A 182 14.85 5.31 -2.01
C ALA A 182 15.20 6.01 -3.34
N GLU A 183 16.39 5.75 -3.89
CA GLU A 183 16.83 6.31 -5.17
C GLU A 183 15.99 5.81 -6.35
N THR A 184 15.72 4.50 -6.42
CA THR A 184 14.81 3.92 -7.41
C THR A 184 13.40 4.41 -7.18
N TYR A 185 12.98 4.58 -5.91
CA TYR A 185 11.66 5.14 -5.59
C TYR A 185 11.50 6.53 -6.19
N ALA A 186 12.51 7.39 -6.01
CA ALA A 186 12.54 8.75 -6.50
C ALA A 186 12.49 8.83 -8.04
N LYS A 187 13.28 8.02 -8.76
CA LYS A 187 13.25 8.00 -10.24
C LYS A 187 11.87 7.68 -10.81
N VAL A 188 11.17 6.72 -10.20
CA VAL A 188 9.80 6.37 -10.57
C VAL A 188 8.85 7.53 -10.22
N ALA A 189 9.03 8.14 -9.05
CA ALA A 189 8.23 9.29 -8.62
C ALA A 189 8.36 10.48 -9.57
N GLU A 190 9.57 10.86 -9.99
CA GLU A 190 9.78 11.99 -10.90
C GLU A 190 9.03 11.81 -12.23
N THR A 191 8.98 10.57 -12.71
CA THR A 191 8.22 10.21 -13.92
C THR A 191 6.72 10.33 -13.69
N VAL A 192 6.21 9.81 -12.58
CA VAL A 192 4.76 9.74 -12.29
C VAL A 192 4.20 11.10 -11.90
N PHE A 193 4.93 11.85 -11.07
CA PHE A 193 4.53 13.16 -10.56
C PHE A 193 4.89 14.32 -11.48
N GLN A 194 5.76 14.08 -12.46
CA GLN A 194 6.27 15.09 -13.40
C GLN A 194 6.92 16.29 -12.68
N SER A 195 7.62 15.99 -11.59
CA SER A 195 8.29 16.94 -10.71
C SER A 195 9.63 16.36 -10.26
N THR A 196 10.58 17.22 -9.92
CA THR A 196 11.87 16.79 -9.36
C THR A 196 11.73 16.47 -7.88
N ILE A 197 12.38 15.42 -7.40
CA ILE A 197 12.42 15.13 -5.96
C ILE A 197 13.45 16.04 -5.28
N PRO A 198 13.03 16.91 -4.35
CA PRO A 198 13.95 17.80 -3.64
C PRO A 198 14.82 17.00 -2.66
N ASP A 199 15.97 17.58 -2.28
CA ASP A 199 16.61 17.21 -1.02
C ASP A 199 15.83 17.89 0.12
N ALA A 200 15.26 17.10 1.02
CA ALA A 200 14.29 17.59 1.98
C ALA A 200 14.59 17.06 3.39
N SER A 201 14.34 17.92 4.37
CA SER A 201 14.29 17.54 5.78
C SER A 201 13.15 18.28 6.45
N PRO A 202 12.38 17.61 7.31
CA PRO A 202 11.26 18.26 7.97
C PRO A 202 11.75 19.34 8.91
N SER A 203 11.09 20.50 8.90
CA SER A 203 11.30 21.55 9.91
C SER A 203 10.97 21.06 11.33
N ARG A 204 10.04 20.10 11.43
CA ARG A 204 9.56 19.50 12.66
C ARG A 204 9.17 18.04 12.43
N LEU A 205 9.57 17.14 13.32
CA LEU A 205 9.09 15.75 13.34
C LEU A 205 8.22 15.52 14.58
N ILE A 206 7.00 15.02 14.39
CA ILE A 206 6.05 14.69 15.45
C ILE A 206 6.04 13.18 15.63
N ILE A 207 6.46 12.67 16.78
CA ILE A 207 6.34 11.24 17.12
C ILE A 207 4.92 11.00 17.66
N ALA A 208 4.16 10.14 16.97
CA ALA A 208 2.77 9.83 17.30
C ALA A 208 2.68 8.82 18.45
N GLU A 209 2.54 9.29 19.68
CA GLU A 209 2.58 8.47 20.91
C GLU A 209 1.58 7.31 20.86
N ASP A 210 0.31 7.62 20.58
CA ASP A 210 -0.78 6.63 20.50
C ASP A 210 -0.58 5.62 19.36
N ALA A 211 0.13 5.98 18.29
CA ALA A 211 0.46 5.03 17.24
C ALA A 211 1.55 4.04 17.68
N PHE A 212 2.54 4.49 18.47
CA PHE A 212 3.55 3.60 19.06
C PHE A 212 2.97 2.66 20.12
N GLU A 213 1.93 3.08 20.85
CA GLU A 213 1.20 2.24 21.81
C GLU A 213 0.40 1.10 21.16
N GLU A 214 0.02 1.23 19.89
CA GLU A 214 -0.71 0.17 19.17
C GLU A 214 0.19 -0.99 18.72
N ALA A 215 1.49 -0.75 18.59
CA ALA A 215 2.47 -1.75 18.19
C ALA A 215 2.81 -2.71 19.33
N ASP A 216 3.24 -3.94 19.00
CA ASP A 216 3.83 -4.84 19.99
C ASP A 216 5.07 -4.17 20.62
N GLU A 217 5.35 -4.50 21.88
CA GLU A 217 6.39 -3.84 22.68
C GLU A 217 7.77 -3.87 21.99
N ASP A 218 8.16 -5.01 21.43
CA ASP A 218 9.44 -5.19 20.72
C ASP A 218 9.52 -4.38 19.42
N VAL A 219 8.39 -4.26 18.70
CA VAL A 219 8.28 -3.40 17.52
C VAL A 219 8.36 -1.93 17.91
N SER A 220 7.64 -1.53 18.95
CA SER A 220 7.62 -0.15 19.44
C SER A 220 9.01 0.31 19.89
N GLU A 221 9.72 -0.54 20.65
CA GLU A 221 11.09 -0.28 21.11
C GLU A 221 12.09 -0.14 19.94
N ALA A 222 12.06 -1.10 19.00
CA ALA A 222 12.94 -1.09 17.83
C ALA A 222 12.71 0.16 16.96
N LEU A 223 11.44 0.52 16.73
CA LEU A 223 11.08 1.67 15.89
C LEU A 223 11.28 3.01 16.62
N MET A 224 11.16 3.06 17.94
CA MET A 224 11.42 4.30 18.70
C MET A 224 12.90 4.69 18.59
N SER A 225 13.80 3.71 18.65
CA SER A 225 15.23 3.93 18.43
C SER A 225 15.52 4.51 17.04
N VAL A 226 14.74 4.13 16.02
CA VAL A 226 14.82 4.73 14.68
C VAL A 226 14.19 6.12 14.66
N ALA A 227 13.02 6.31 15.29
CA ALA A 227 12.33 7.59 15.36
C ALA A 227 13.19 8.69 15.99
N GLU A 228 13.99 8.36 17.01
CA GLU A 228 14.95 9.28 17.64
C GLU A 228 16.06 9.71 16.67
N LYS A 229 16.57 8.80 15.84
CA LYS A 229 17.53 9.13 14.78
C LYS A 229 16.91 10.05 13.74
N LEU A 230 15.68 9.75 13.29
CA LEU A 230 14.94 10.59 12.36
C LEU A 230 14.64 11.98 12.94
N ALA A 231 14.34 12.06 14.24
CA ALA A 231 14.13 13.31 14.96
C ALA A 231 15.39 14.19 14.97
N ALA A 232 16.57 13.59 15.09
CA ALA A 232 17.85 14.31 15.01
C ALA A 232 18.14 14.90 13.61
N MET A 233 17.49 14.37 12.57
CA MET A 233 17.57 14.89 11.19
C MET A 233 16.57 16.03 10.91
N ALA A 234 15.63 16.27 11.83
CA ALA A 234 14.64 17.32 11.72
C ALA A 234 15.13 18.63 12.38
N GLY A 235 14.54 19.76 11.99
CA GLY A 235 14.85 21.05 12.67
C GLY A 235 14.41 21.09 14.14
N SER A 236 13.40 20.31 14.49
CA SER A 236 12.90 20.12 15.86
C SER A 236 12.09 18.82 15.94
N SER A 237 11.87 18.31 17.15
CA SER A 237 11.00 17.15 17.38
C SER A 237 10.11 17.32 18.59
N THR A 238 8.92 16.72 18.53
CA THR A 238 7.97 16.66 19.65
C THR A 238 7.24 15.34 19.65
N THR A 239 6.67 14.96 20.80
CA THR A 239 5.76 13.83 20.91
C THR A 239 4.33 14.34 21.06
N LEU A 240 3.39 13.74 20.36
CA LEU A 240 1.99 14.13 20.39
C LEU A 240 1.08 12.90 20.31
N ARG A 241 -0.01 12.91 21.07
CA ARG A 241 -1.13 12.01 20.88
C ARG A 241 -2.06 12.54 19.78
N LEU A 242 -2.23 11.77 18.71
CA LEU A 242 -3.00 12.20 17.53
C LEU A 242 -4.50 12.19 17.81
N SER A 243 -5.01 11.06 18.31
CA SER A 243 -6.44 10.88 18.59
C SER A 243 -6.78 11.19 20.04
N THR A 244 -7.82 12.00 20.25
CA THR A 244 -8.35 12.29 21.58
C THR A 244 -9.08 11.10 22.20
N ASN A 245 -9.67 10.24 21.36
CA ASN A 245 -10.52 9.10 21.77
C ASN A 245 -9.90 7.73 21.41
N GLY A 246 -8.64 7.73 20.97
CA GLY A 246 -7.93 6.54 20.49
C GLY A 246 -8.14 6.23 19.00
N LEU A 247 -7.22 5.47 18.43
CA LEU A 247 -7.18 5.14 16.99
C LEU A 247 -8.21 4.06 16.59
N THR A 248 -8.76 3.34 17.57
CA THR A 248 -9.84 2.37 17.31
C THR A 248 -11.09 3.04 16.73
N GLU A 249 -11.48 4.21 17.25
CA GLU A 249 -12.63 4.97 16.75
C GLU A 249 -12.43 5.37 15.28
N TRP A 250 -11.22 5.83 14.93
CA TRP A 250 -10.86 6.23 13.57
C TRP A 250 -10.85 5.04 12.61
N ALA A 251 -10.34 3.88 13.05
CA ALA A 251 -10.34 2.66 12.25
C ALA A 251 -11.76 2.14 11.99
N VAL A 252 -12.63 2.13 13.01
CA VAL A 252 -14.03 1.72 12.86
C VAL A 252 -14.76 2.62 11.86
N GLN A 253 -14.57 3.94 11.97
CA GLN A 253 -15.09 4.92 11.03
C GLN A 253 -14.69 4.61 9.59
N GLN A 254 -13.38 4.45 9.35
CA GLN A 254 -12.87 4.14 8.02
C GLN A 254 -13.49 2.85 7.47
N ASN A 255 -13.57 1.81 8.31
CA ASN A 255 -14.11 0.52 7.91
C ASN A 255 -15.59 0.59 7.49
N VAL A 256 -16.40 1.43 8.13
CA VAL A 256 -17.79 1.68 7.72
C VAL A 256 -17.83 2.28 6.32
N LEU A 257 -17.16 3.41 6.09
CA LEU A 257 -17.23 4.11 4.80
C LEU A 257 -16.61 3.28 3.66
N GLN A 258 -15.46 2.65 3.88
CA GLN A 258 -14.83 1.78 2.88
C GLN A 258 -15.70 0.55 2.55
N SER A 259 -16.46 0.03 3.51
CA SER A 259 -17.30 -1.15 3.26
C SER A 259 -18.50 -0.79 2.40
N VAL A 260 -19.12 0.38 2.59
CA VAL A 260 -20.20 0.88 1.72
C VAL A 260 -19.70 1.05 0.28
N GLU A 261 -18.60 1.77 0.09
CA GLU A 261 -18.05 1.99 -1.27
C GLU A 261 -17.59 0.68 -1.93
N ALA A 262 -17.01 -0.24 -1.15
CA ALA A 262 -16.61 -1.56 -1.65
C ALA A 262 -17.80 -2.42 -2.06
N TRP A 263 -18.94 -2.30 -1.39
CA TRP A 263 -20.17 -2.96 -1.83
C TRP A 263 -20.69 -2.33 -3.12
N ASP A 264 -20.74 -0.99 -3.18
CA ASP A 264 -21.18 -0.26 -4.36
C ASP A 264 -20.37 -0.58 -5.62
N SER A 265 -19.08 -0.90 -5.48
CA SER A 265 -18.21 -1.23 -6.62
C SER A 265 -18.47 -2.63 -7.22
N VAL A 266 -19.18 -3.53 -6.53
CA VAL A 266 -19.37 -4.92 -6.96
C VAL A 266 -20.80 -5.44 -6.89
N LYS A 267 -21.74 -4.72 -6.26
CA LYS A 267 -23.11 -5.21 -6.00
C LYS A 267 -23.82 -5.72 -7.24
N ASP A 268 -23.75 -4.98 -8.35
CA ASP A 268 -24.42 -5.36 -9.60
C ASP A 268 -23.84 -6.65 -10.18
N TRP A 269 -22.52 -6.82 -10.08
CA TRP A 269 -21.85 -8.05 -10.49
C TRP A 269 -22.23 -9.23 -9.60
N ILE A 270 -22.32 -9.01 -8.28
CA ILE A 270 -22.75 -10.05 -7.34
C ILE A 270 -24.19 -10.49 -7.63
N ASP A 271 -25.11 -9.55 -7.85
CA ASP A 271 -26.51 -9.84 -8.17
C ASP A 271 -26.68 -10.62 -9.48
N GLN A 272 -25.84 -10.31 -10.49
CA GLN A 272 -25.90 -10.98 -11.79
C GLN A 272 -25.24 -12.36 -11.79
N VAL A 273 -24.10 -12.52 -11.11
CA VAL A 273 -23.20 -13.67 -11.28
C VAL A 273 -23.29 -14.66 -10.11
N ASN A 274 -23.65 -14.20 -8.91
CA ASN A 274 -23.54 -14.96 -7.66
C ASN A 274 -22.15 -15.65 -7.51
N PRO A 275 -21.08 -14.86 -7.48
CA PRO A 275 -19.70 -15.36 -7.55
C PRO A 275 -19.26 -16.07 -6.27
N ARG A 276 -18.25 -16.91 -6.39
CA ARG A 276 -17.60 -17.58 -5.26
C ARG A 276 -16.61 -16.63 -4.60
N PHE A 277 -16.71 -16.51 -3.28
CA PHE A 277 -15.81 -15.73 -2.46
C PHE A 277 -15.13 -16.58 -1.39
N SER A 278 -13.95 -16.16 -0.95
CA SER A 278 -13.40 -16.64 0.32
C SER A 278 -14.28 -16.20 1.48
N PHE A 279 -14.26 -16.96 2.58
CA PHE A 279 -14.97 -16.63 3.81
C PHE A 279 -14.76 -15.17 4.25
N TRP A 280 -13.51 -14.67 4.16
CA TRP A 280 -13.11 -13.34 4.60
C TRP A 280 -13.63 -12.21 3.71
N VAL A 281 -13.89 -12.48 2.44
CA VAL A 281 -14.48 -11.53 1.50
C VAL A 281 -16.00 -11.55 1.63
N SER A 282 -16.62 -12.73 1.77
CA SER A 282 -18.05 -12.86 2.06
C SER A 282 -18.46 -12.15 3.35
N GLU A 283 -17.73 -12.36 4.45
CA GLU A 283 -18.01 -11.73 5.74
C GLU A 283 -17.98 -10.20 5.63
N ARG A 284 -17.02 -9.68 4.88
CA ARG A 284 -16.82 -8.25 4.61
C ARG A 284 -17.94 -7.62 3.77
N TYR A 285 -18.48 -8.32 2.78
CA TYR A 285 -19.63 -7.82 2.02
C TYR A 285 -20.94 -7.95 2.79
N ASN A 286 -21.12 -9.04 3.55
CA ASN A 286 -22.28 -9.17 4.44
C ASN A 286 -22.32 -8.06 5.50
N LEU A 287 -21.16 -7.69 6.06
CA LEU A 287 -21.06 -6.53 6.93
C LEU A 287 -21.49 -5.26 6.21
N ALA A 288 -20.98 -5.01 5.00
CA ALA A 288 -21.34 -3.84 4.20
C ALA A 288 -22.85 -3.73 3.95
N ILE A 289 -23.50 -4.84 3.58
CA ILE A 289 -24.96 -4.92 3.35
C ILE A 289 -25.75 -4.60 4.63
N SER A 290 -25.20 -4.92 5.80
CA SER A 290 -25.87 -4.68 7.09
C SER A 290 -25.72 -3.26 7.63
N LEU A 291 -24.88 -2.42 7.01
CA LEU A 291 -24.66 -1.05 7.47
C LEU A 291 -25.88 -0.17 7.20
N THR A 292 -26.27 0.60 8.21
CA THR A 292 -27.40 1.53 8.13
C THR A 292 -26.96 2.92 7.63
N GLU A 293 -27.92 3.70 7.12
CA GLU A 293 -27.70 5.11 6.77
C GLU A 293 -27.23 5.93 7.99
N THR A 294 -27.74 5.63 9.19
CA THR A 294 -27.31 6.26 10.44
C THR A 294 -25.83 6.00 10.71
N GLN A 295 -25.38 4.75 10.67
CA GLN A 295 -23.96 4.42 10.86
C GLN A 295 -23.06 5.09 9.82
N THR A 296 -23.52 5.16 8.56
CA THR A 296 -22.77 5.79 7.46
C THR A 296 -22.66 7.31 7.63
N SER A 297 -23.75 7.97 8.04
CA SER A 297 -23.76 9.41 8.31
C SER A 297 -22.93 9.79 9.54
N GLU A 298 -23.01 9.01 10.62
CA GLU A 298 -22.15 9.16 11.80
C GLU A 298 -20.66 9.00 11.45
N ALA A 299 -20.32 7.97 10.66
CA ALA A 299 -18.96 7.76 10.19
C ALA A 299 -18.46 8.91 9.29
N THR A 300 -19.34 9.53 8.51
CA THR A 300 -19.01 10.71 7.69
C THR A 300 -18.67 11.91 8.57
N VAL A 301 -19.50 12.20 9.58
CA VAL A 301 -19.23 13.29 10.54
C VAL A 301 -17.93 13.06 11.29
N LEU A 302 -17.63 11.82 11.68
CA LEU A 302 -16.39 11.49 12.36
C LEU A 302 -15.17 11.63 11.43
N ARG A 303 -15.26 11.26 10.14
CA ARG A 303 -14.19 11.52 9.16
C ARG A 303 -13.82 13.00 9.13
N ASP A 304 -14.80 13.89 9.13
CA ASP A 304 -14.55 15.33 9.08
C ASP A 304 -13.85 15.82 10.36
N LYS A 305 -14.21 15.28 11.53
CA LYS A 305 -13.50 15.55 12.79
C LYS A 305 -12.06 15.04 12.77
N VAL A 306 -11.81 13.85 12.23
CA VAL A 306 -10.45 13.29 12.09
C VAL A 306 -9.61 14.17 11.16
N ARG A 307 -10.18 14.64 10.04
CA ARG A 307 -9.52 15.56 9.12
C ARG A 307 -9.17 16.87 9.80
N ALA A 308 -10.13 17.53 10.45
CA ALA A 308 -9.89 18.77 11.17
C ALA A 308 -8.81 18.62 12.24
N ARG A 309 -8.82 17.51 12.99
CA ARG A 309 -7.77 17.21 13.98
C ARG A 309 -6.39 17.11 13.33
N MET A 310 -6.28 16.41 12.21
CA MET A 310 -4.98 16.28 11.54
C MET A 310 -4.55 17.58 10.87
N ASP A 311 -5.47 18.42 10.42
CA ASP A 311 -5.16 19.78 9.95
C ASP A 311 -4.52 20.62 11.07
N GLU A 312 -5.00 20.52 12.32
CA GLU A 312 -4.36 21.16 13.48
C GLU A 312 -2.94 20.63 13.73
N VAL A 313 -2.73 19.31 13.61
CA VAL A 313 -1.41 18.67 13.79
C VAL A 313 -0.40 19.24 12.79
N PHE A 314 -0.82 19.39 11.52
CA PHE A 314 0.03 19.90 10.44
C PHE A 314 0.05 21.43 10.29
N ALA A 315 -0.75 22.19 11.04
CA ALA A 315 -0.83 23.65 10.90
C ALA A 315 0.53 24.38 11.08
N GLY A 316 1.47 23.78 11.82
CA GLY A 316 2.85 24.28 11.99
C GLY A 316 3.87 23.69 11.02
N GLY A 317 3.43 22.94 10.00
CA GLY A 317 4.28 22.16 9.10
C GLY A 317 4.97 20.97 9.77
N GLY A 318 5.84 20.32 8.98
CA GLY A 318 6.62 19.16 9.40
C GLY A 318 5.94 17.82 9.07
N PHE A 319 6.50 16.75 9.60
CA PHE A 319 6.05 15.38 9.36
C PHE A 319 5.65 14.67 10.66
N VAL A 320 4.84 13.61 10.53
CA VAL A 320 4.47 12.71 11.61
C VAL A 320 5.18 11.37 11.43
N CYS A 321 5.86 10.91 12.47
CA CYS A 321 6.53 9.62 12.57
C CYS A 321 5.66 8.64 13.35
N LEU A 322 5.46 7.44 12.80
CA LEU A 322 4.62 6.39 13.38
C LEU A 322 5.08 5.00 12.89
N PRO A 323 4.81 3.91 13.63
CA PRO A 323 4.99 2.57 13.09
C PRO A 323 4.15 2.35 11.84
N THR A 324 4.68 1.61 10.85
CA THR A 324 3.87 1.24 9.68
C THR A 324 2.94 0.07 10.01
N ALA A 325 3.43 -0.91 10.76
CA ALA A 325 2.68 -2.10 11.17
C ALA A 325 2.87 -2.35 12.67
N VAL A 326 1.89 -3.03 13.28
CA VAL A 326 1.90 -3.31 14.72
C VAL A 326 2.77 -4.51 15.11
N VAL A 327 3.09 -5.38 14.16
CA VAL A 327 3.83 -6.63 14.34
C VAL A 327 4.74 -6.88 13.14
N PRO A 328 5.80 -7.70 13.26
CA PRO A 328 6.46 -8.26 12.09
C PRO A 328 5.49 -9.16 11.31
N ALA A 329 5.82 -9.47 10.05
CA ALA A 329 4.99 -10.31 9.18
C ALA A 329 4.45 -11.57 9.91
N PRO A 330 3.13 -11.73 10.11
CA PRO A 330 2.59 -12.88 10.83
C PRO A 330 2.77 -14.19 10.07
N LEU A 331 2.71 -15.33 10.79
CA LEU A 331 2.68 -16.65 10.15
C LEU A 331 1.48 -16.76 9.20
N ARG A 332 1.67 -17.45 8.07
CA ARG A 332 0.56 -17.74 7.16
C ARG A 332 -0.44 -18.69 7.82
N GLY A 333 -1.73 -18.52 7.52
CA GLY A 333 -2.78 -19.39 8.03
C GLY A 333 -3.08 -19.20 9.52
N LEU A 334 -3.01 -17.96 10.01
CA LEU A 334 -3.42 -17.63 11.38
C LEU A 334 -4.85 -18.14 11.66
N PRO A 335 -5.14 -18.59 12.89
CA PRO A 335 -6.50 -18.80 13.35
C PRO A 335 -7.36 -17.54 13.14
N ALA A 336 -8.65 -17.72 12.88
CA ALA A 336 -9.56 -16.63 12.53
C ALA A 336 -9.58 -15.47 13.56
N SER A 337 -9.54 -15.78 14.86
CA SER A 337 -9.49 -14.78 15.92
C SER A 337 -8.20 -13.95 15.89
N ALA A 338 -7.04 -14.62 15.78
CA ALA A 338 -5.74 -13.96 15.69
C ALA A 338 -5.61 -13.11 14.41
N LYS A 339 -6.15 -13.60 13.29
CA LYS A 339 -6.22 -12.84 12.04
C LYS A 339 -7.06 -11.56 12.21
N LYS A 340 -8.26 -11.65 12.80
CA LYS A 340 -9.12 -10.48 13.06
C LYS A 340 -8.44 -9.46 13.98
N ASP A 341 -7.79 -9.92 15.04
CA ASP A 341 -7.07 -9.06 15.98
C ASP A 341 -5.96 -8.26 15.27
N VAL A 342 -5.05 -8.96 14.58
CA VAL A 342 -3.95 -8.31 13.84
C VAL A 342 -4.49 -7.36 12.78
N GLN A 343 -5.52 -7.74 12.02
CA GLN A 343 -6.11 -6.87 10.99
C GLN A 343 -6.73 -5.59 11.60
N GLY A 344 -7.42 -5.72 12.73
CA GLY A 344 -7.98 -4.58 13.45
C GLY A 344 -6.90 -3.61 13.92
N ARG A 345 -5.84 -4.14 14.54
CA ARG A 345 -4.70 -3.34 15.03
C ARG A 345 -3.92 -2.66 13.89
N LEU A 346 -3.66 -3.36 12.78
CA LEU A 346 -3.07 -2.75 11.58
C LEU A 346 -3.92 -1.58 11.05
N SER A 347 -5.24 -1.74 11.04
CA SER A 347 -6.16 -0.69 10.59
C SER A 347 -6.11 0.57 11.45
N ARG A 348 -5.75 0.48 12.74
CA ARG A 348 -5.61 1.65 13.64
C ARG A 348 -4.45 2.54 13.22
N LEU A 349 -3.35 1.95 12.76
CA LEU A 349 -2.21 2.70 12.21
C LEU A 349 -2.51 3.23 10.81
N THR A 350 -3.04 2.39 9.93
CA THR A 350 -3.16 2.75 8.51
C THR A 350 -4.31 3.71 8.21
N CYS A 351 -5.32 3.79 9.08
CA CYS A 351 -6.47 4.68 8.90
C CYS A 351 -6.13 6.16 9.00
N ILE A 352 -5.04 6.54 9.68
CA ILE A 352 -4.68 7.95 9.88
C ILE A 352 -4.51 8.66 8.53
N ALA A 353 -3.61 8.15 7.67
CA ALA A 353 -3.43 8.65 6.30
C ALA A 353 -4.58 8.28 5.36
N GLY A 354 -5.26 7.15 5.63
CA GLY A 354 -6.40 6.68 4.84
C GLY A 354 -7.56 7.67 4.87
N THR A 355 -8.09 7.93 6.06
CA THR A 355 -9.21 8.85 6.33
C THR A 355 -8.91 10.29 5.98
N THR A 356 -7.67 10.73 6.20
CA THR A 356 -7.28 12.12 5.92
C THR A 356 -6.88 12.37 4.46
N GLY A 357 -6.55 11.33 3.69
CA GLY A 357 -6.09 11.50 2.31
C GLY A 357 -4.66 12.05 2.20
N ARG A 358 -3.88 12.00 3.28
CA ARG A 358 -2.50 12.47 3.35
C ARG A 358 -1.49 11.43 2.86
N PRO A 359 -0.31 11.86 2.38
CA PRO A 359 0.73 10.94 1.95
C PRO A 359 1.45 10.32 3.14
N GLN A 360 1.74 9.02 3.08
CA GLN A 360 2.50 8.28 4.10
C GLN A 360 3.44 7.27 3.45
N LEU A 361 4.73 7.45 3.69
CA LEU A 361 5.81 6.59 3.22
C LEU A 361 6.20 5.59 4.31
N SER A 362 6.31 4.30 3.98
CA SER A 362 6.96 3.29 4.81
C SER A 362 8.41 3.11 4.39
N MET A 363 9.32 2.98 5.36
CA MET A 363 10.75 2.76 5.17
C MET A 363 11.24 1.54 5.98
N PRO A 364 12.09 0.68 5.42
CA PRO A 364 12.54 -0.56 6.05
C PRO A 364 13.80 -0.35 6.91
N LEU A 365 13.65 0.37 8.03
CA LEU A 365 14.79 0.84 8.84
C LEU A 365 15.05 0.05 10.13
N ALA A 366 14.23 -0.96 10.43
CA ALA A 366 14.42 -1.80 11.61
C ALA A 366 13.97 -3.24 11.37
N GLU A 367 14.46 -4.12 12.23
CA GLU A 367 14.09 -5.53 12.27
C GLU A 367 13.82 -5.95 13.71
N VAL A 368 12.91 -6.91 13.89
CA VAL A 368 12.65 -7.59 15.15
C VAL A 368 12.83 -9.08 14.92
N ASN A 369 13.75 -9.70 15.65
CA ASN A 369 14.08 -11.13 15.49
C ASN A 369 14.44 -11.52 14.03
N GLY A 370 15.14 -10.63 13.31
CA GLY A 370 15.53 -10.82 11.91
C GLY A 370 14.37 -10.69 10.90
N LEU A 371 13.22 -10.15 11.33
CA LEU A 371 12.06 -9.89 10.49
C LEU A 371 11.91 -8.38 10.28
N PRO A 372 11.68 -7.91 9.04
CA PRO A 372 11.49 -6.48 8.79
C PRO A 372 10.30 -5.89 9.54
N VAL A 373 10.48 -4.67 10.05
CA VAL A 373 9.42 -3.80 10.56
C VAL A 373 9.62 -2.39 10.01
N GLY A 374 8.58 -1.84 9.39
CA GLY A 374 8.60 -0.53 8.76
C GLY A 374 8.30 0.60 9.75
N ILE A 375 9.05 1.69 9.63
CA ILE A 375 8.68 2.99 10.19
C ILE A 375 8.07 3.86 9.10
N SER A 376 7.05 4.65 9.44
CA SER A 376 6.41 5.54 8.51
C SER A 376 6.66 7.01 8.82
N ILE A 377 6.75 7.80 7.74
CA ILE A 377 6.72 9.26 7.78
C ILE A 377 5.51 9.70 6.96
N MET A 378 4.64 10.46 7.61
CA MET A 378 3.43 11.03 7.01
C MET A 378 3.59 12.53 6.91
N GLY A 379 3.27 13.07 5.74
CA GLY A 379 3.34 14.50 5.46
C GLY A 379 1.95 15.12 5.32
N ASP A 380 1.90 16.43 5.13
CA ASP A 380 0.65 17.12 4.80
C ASP A 380 0.28 16.92 3.31
N HIS A 381 -0.92 17.34 2.91
CA HIS A 381 -1.36 17.24 1.52
C HIS A 381 -0.35 17.87 0.55
N GLY A 382 0.06 17.09 -0.46
CA GLY A 382 0.98 17.53 -1.51
C GLY A 382 2.47 17.51 -1.13
N SER A 383 2.83 16.97 0.03
CA SER A 383 4.24 16.81 0.45
C SER A 383 4.88 15.50 -0.04
N ASP A 384 4.28 14.84 -1.02
CA ASP A 384 4.73 13.55 -1.57
C ASP A 384 6.21 13.59 -1.98
N GLU A 385 6.62 14.61 -2.73
CA GLU A 385 8.00 14.79 -3.18
C GLU A 385 8.97 15.00 -2.01
N GLU A 386 8.57 15.78 -1.00
CA GLU A 386 9.40 16.05 0.19
C GLU A 386 9.59 14.79 1.05
N LEU A 387 8.56 13.94 1.18
CA LEU A 387 8.67 12.66 1.88
C LEU A 387 9.69 11.74 1.20
N ILE A 388 9.67 11.69 -0.13
CA ILE A 388 10.61 10.88 -0.91
C ILE A 388 12.02 11.47 -0.81
N GLY A 389 12.15 12.80 -0.87
CA GLY A 389 13.41 13.52 -0.65
C GLY A 389 14.02 13.20 0.71
N PHE A 390 13.22 13.26 1.77
CA PHE A 390 13.64 12.91 3.12
C PHE A 390 14.06 11.44 3.21
N ALA A 391 13.33 10.52 2.59
CA ALA A 391 13.69 9.10 2.59
C ALA A 391 15.03 8.81 1.90
N ARG A 392 15.37 9.52 0.81
CA ARG A 392 16.70 9.42 0.18
C ARG A 392 17.81 9.86 1.12
N ARG A 393 17.59 10.95 1.85
CA ARG A 393 18.54 11.46 2.83
C ARG A 393 18.71 10.49 4.01
N VAL A 394 17.62 9.96 4.52
CA VAL A 394 17.62 8.95 5.59
C VAL A 394 18.37 7.70 5.17
N GLU A 395 18.12 7.18 3.96
CA GLU A 395 18.84 6.02 3.43
C GLU A 395 20.34 6.29 3.33
N ALA A 396 20.74 7.48 2.86
CA ALA A 396 22.15 7.85 2.75
C ALA A 396 22.84 8.00 4.11
N GLU A 397 22.18 8.61 5.10
CA GLU A 397 22.77 8.83 6.44
C GLU A 397 22.79 7.57 7.32
N LEU A 398 21.87 6.62 7.12
CA LEU A 398 21.77 5.38 7.92
C LEU A 398 22.41 4.16 7.27
N ALA A 399 22.92 4.27 6.04
CA ALA A 399 23.69 3.22 5.37
C ALA A 399 25.15 3.15 5.85
N ASP A 400 25.64 4.21 6.52
CA ASP A 400 26.93 4.29 7.22
C ASP A 400 26.81 3.84 8.69
#